data_AF-A0A7W1HW22-F1
#
_entry.id   AF-A0A7W1HW22-F1
#
_cell.length_a   1.000
_cell.length_b   1.000
_cell.length_c   1.000
_cell.angle_alpha   90.00
_cell.angle_beta   90.00
_cell.angle_gamma   90.00
#
_symmetry.space_group_name_H-M   'P 1'
#
loop_
_entity.id
_entity.type
_entity.pdbx_description
1 polymer ?
#
loop_
_entity_poly.entity_id
_entity_poly.type
_entity_poly.pdbx_seq_one_letter_code
_entity_poly.pdbx_strand_id
1 'polypeptide(L)'
;MNLWTFKGYVDENGVNVFDEWYKELPPKARAKVDWLIDVLFPTRQFIDWGAKYIKKITDDIYEVRFEINRICYRPLGAFAPNKNDFTFLIGVIKKTKIPQSTIDIAEKRLSTIKNNPARAKKCELET
;
A
#
# COMPACT_ATOMS: atom_id res chain seq x y z
N MET A 1 19.07 -4.19 -7.52
CA MET A 1 17.98 -5.12 -7.84
C MET A 1 16.81 -4.81 -6.92
N ASN A 2 15.61 -4.64 -7.46
CA ASN A 2 14.42 -4.43 -6.64
C ASN A 2 13.96 -5.78 -6.08
N LEU A 3 13.99 -5.91 -4.76
CA LEU A 3 13.57 -7.12 -4.06
C LEU A 3 12.04 -7.31 -4.06
N TRP A 4 11.30 -6.23 -4.26
CA TRP A 4 9.86 -6.17 -4.12
C TRP A 4 9.20 -5.55 -5.36
N THR A 5 8.02 -6.06 -5.70
CA THR A 5 7.10 -5.44 -6.67
C THR A 5 5.95 -4.81 -5.92
N PHE A 6 5.75 -3.50 -6.12
CA PHE A 6 4.64 -2.77 -5.53
C PHE A 6 3.46 -2.75 -6.49
N LYS A 7 2.31 -3.18 -5.96
CA LYS A 7 1.07 -3.34 -6.72
C LYS A 7 -0.06 -2.61 -6.02
N GLY A 8 -1.12 -2.32 -6.76
CA GLY A 8 -2.39 -1.86 -6.22
C GLY A 8 -3.52 -2.81 -6.59
N TYR A 9 -4.52 -2.88 -5.72
CA TYR A 9 -5.75 -3.61 -5.98
C TYR A 9 -6.54 -2.93 -7.10
N VAL A 10 -6.97 -3.74 -8.07
CA VAL A 10 -7.83 -3.33 -9.17
C VAL A 10 -9.27 -3.70 -8.84
N ASP A 11 -10.14 -2.70 -8.75
CA ASP A 11 -11.55 -2.88 -8.47
C ASP A 11 -12.31 -3.54 -9.64
N GLU A 12 -13.61 -3.73 -9.49
CA GLU A 12 -14.47 -4.35 -10.50
C GLU A 12 -14.50 -3.58 -11.83
N ASN A 13 -14.33 -2.25 -11.79
CA ASN A 13 -14.31 -1.36 -12.94
C ASN A 13 -12.94 -1.34 -13.65
N GLY A 14 -11.95 -2.06 -13.14
CA GLY A 14 -10.60 -2.06 -13.70
C GLY A 14 -9.72 -0.93 -13.19
N VAL A 15 -10.14 -0.24 -12.13
CA VAL A 15 -9.45 0.92 -11.56
C VAL A 15 -8.51 0.48 -10.45
N ASN A 16 -7.24 0.92 -10.51
CA ASN A 16 -6.31 0.73 -9.41
C ASN A 16 -6.59 1.73 -8.29
N VAL A 17 -7.12 1.23 -7.17
CA VAL A 17 -7.57 2.05 -6.04
C VAL A 17 -6.43 2.79 -5.33
N PHE A 18 -5.20 2.28 -5.42
CA PHE A 18 -4.04 2.95 -4.85
C PHE A 18 -3.58 4.11 -5.75
N ASP A 19 -3.61 3.91 -7.07
CA ASP A 19 -3.20 4.94 -8.02
C ASP A 19 -4.19 6.12 -8.02
N GLU A 20 -5.49 5.86 -7.89
CA GLU A 20 -6.47 6.94 -7.70
C GLU A 20 -6.22 7.73 -6.42
N TRP A 21 -6.06 7.03 -5.29
CA TRP A 21 -5.73 7.68 -4.03
C TRP A 21 -4.43 8.47 -4.12
N TYR A 22 -3.41 7.93 -4.78
CA TYR A 22 -2.12 8.59 -5.00
C TYR A 22 -2.28 9.89 -5.80
N LYS A 23 -3.09 9.90 -6.87
CA LYS A 23 -3.35 11.10 -7.70
C LYS A 23 -4.00 12.23 -6.91
N GLU A 24 -4.81 11.91 -5.90
CA GLU A 24 -5.44 12.89 -5.02
C GLU A 24 -4.48 13.49 -3.97
N LEU A 25 -3.29 12.90 -3.79
CA LEU A 25 -2.34 13.38 -2.77
C LEU A 25 -1.69 14.70 -3.18
N PRO A 26 -1.39 15.59 -2.21
CA PRO A 26 -0.56 16.75 -2.45
C PRO A 26 0.85 16.37 -2.96
N PRO A 27 1.53 17.22 -3.75
CA PRO A 27 2.83 16.88 -4.36
C PRO A 27 3.89 16.37 -3.39
N LYS A 28 3.99 16.96 -2.19
CA LYS A 28 4.95 16.50 -1.16
C LYS A 28 4.63 15.12 -0.60
N ALA A 29 3.35 14.73 -0.59
CA ALA A 29 2.92 13.41 -0.16
C ALA A 29 3.17 12.37 -1.26
N ARG A 30 2.91 12.71 -2.53
CA ARG A 30 3.28 11.86 -3.68
C ARG A 30 4.78 11.57 -3.72
N ALA A 31 5.61 12.60 -3.68
CA ALA A 31 7.07 12.44 -3.64
C ALA A 31 7.55 11.56 -2.47
N LYS A 32 6.83 11.58 -1.33
CA LYS A 32 7.15 10.69 -0.21
C LYS A 32 6.76 9.24 -0.49
N VAL A 33 5.63 9.00 -1.16
CA VAL A 33 5.21 7.68 -1.64
C VAL A 33 6.24 7.15 -2.64
N ASP A 34 6.63 7.95 -3.63
CA ASP A 34 7.62 7.57 -4.65
C ASP A 34 8.94 7.18 -3.98
N TRP A 35 9.45 8.00 -3.05
CA TRP A 35 10.66 7.65 -2.29
C TRP A 35 10.53 6.36 -1.47
N LEU A 36 9.35 6.08 -0.89
CA LEU A 36 9.14 4.83 -0.15
C LEU A 36 9.14 3.62 -1.10
N ILE A 37 8.42 3.71 -2.20
CA ILE A 37 8.15 2.60 -3.13
C ILE A 37 9.31 2.35 -4.09
N ASP A 38 10.01 3.37 -4.56
CA ASP A 38 11.07 3.23 -5.57
C ASP A 38 12.47 3.16 -4.95
N VAL A 39 12.65 3.72 -3.75
CA VAL A 39 13.99 3.81 -3.12
C VAL A 39 14.07 2.99 -1.85
N LEU A 40 13.26 3.30 -0.84
CA LEU A 40 13.46 2.74 0.50
C LEU A 40 13.14 1.24 0.56
N PHE A 41 11.97 0.85 0.08
CA PHE A 41 11.50 -0.51 0.24
C PHE A 41 12.13 -1.52 -0.74
N PRO A 42 12.36 -1.21 -2.03
CA PRO A 42 12.96 -2.17 -2.97
C PRO A 42 14.40 -2.54 -2.64
N THR A 43 15.12 -1.66 -1.95
CA THR A 43 16.53 -1.83 -1.60
C THR A 43 16.74 -2.62 -0.31
N ARG A 44 15.66 -3.08 0.35
CA ARG A 44 15.69 -3.67 1.69
C ARG A 44 14.81 -4.91 1.81
N GLN A 45 15.18 -5.82 2.71
CA GLN A 45 14.25 -6.87 3.13
C GLN A 45 13.12 -6.25 3.96
N PHE A 46 11.95 -6.89 3.98
CA PHE A 46 10.80 -6.39 4.74
C PHE A 46 11.13 -6.12 6.22
N ILE A 47 11.93 -6.98 6.84
CA ILE A 47 12.37 -6.82 8.24
C ILE A 47 13.14 -5.50 8.48
N ASP A 48 13.76 -4.96 7.43
CA ASP A 48 14.58 -3.74 7.46
C ASP A 48 13.83 -2.48 6.99
N TRP A 49 12.55 -2.59 6.62
CA TRP A 49 11.73 -1.42 6.29
C TRP A 49 11.52 -0.52 7.51
N GLY A 50 11.62 -1.08 8.72
CA GLY A 50 11.57 -0.34 9.97
C GLY A 50 10.15 -0.05 10.44
N ALA A 51 9.89 -0.27 11.72
CA ALA A 51 8.57 -0.18 12.35
C ALA A 51 7.91 1.22 12.26
N LYS A 52 8.68 2.26 11.92
CA LYS A 52 8.14 3.61 11.67
C LYS A 52 7.39 3.73 10.35
N TYR A 53 7.76 2.93 9.34
CA TYR A 53 7.18 3.00 8.00
C TYR A 53 6.22 1.87 7.70
N ILE A 54 6.33 0.73 8.39
CA ILE A 54 5.41 -0.38 8.23
C ILE A 54 5.01 -0.96 9.58
N LYS A 55 3.73 -1.30 9.74
CA LYS A 55 3.24 -1.98 10.93
C LYS A 55 2.19 -3.02 10.55
N LYS A 56 2.20 -4.15 11.27
CA LYS A 56 1.16 -5.19 11.17
C LYS A 56 -0.12 -4.72 11.87
N ILE A 57 -1.27 -4.84 11.20
CA ILE A 57 -2.60 -4.50 11.73
C ILE A 57 -3.37 -5.78 12.09
N THR A 58 -3.44 -6.73 11.16
CA THR A 58 -3.97 -8.09 11.34
C THR A 58 -2.96 -9.10 10.82
N ASP A 59 -3.29 -10.39 10.77
CA ASP A 59 -2.33 -11.42 10.37
C ASP A 59 -1.78 -11.25 8.97
N ASP A 60 -2.59 -10.75 8.04
CA ASP A 60 -2.22 -10.54 6.65
C ASP A 60 -2.16 -9.05 6.24
N ILE A 61 -2.73 -8.14 7.04
CA ILE A 61 -2.83 -6.72 6.70
C ILE A 61 -1.75 -5.91 7.39
N TYR A 62 -1.04 -5.12 6.59
CA TYR A 62 0.00 -4.20 7.00
C TYR A 62 -0.40 -2.78 6.64
N GLU A 63 -0.03 -1.82 7.48
CA GLU A 63 -0.12 -0.41 7.18
C GLU A 63 1.25 0.14 6.81
N VAL A 64 1.31 0.96 5.75
CA VAL A 64 2.48 1.78 5.43
C VAL A 64 2.23 3.19 5.97
N ARG A 65 3.15 3.73 6.78
CA ARG A 65 2.96 4.96 7.54
C ARG A 65 3.93 6.05 7.12
N PHE A 66 3.39 7.24 6.85
CA PHE A 66 4.19 8.45 6.73
C PHE A 66 3.37 9.69 7.09
N GLU A 67 4.07 10.76 7.46
CA GLU A 67 3.45 12.04 7.81
C GLU A 67 4.06 13.15 6.96
N ILE A 68 3.20 14.01 6.38
CA ILE A 68 3.60 15.21 5.65
C ILE A 68 2.69 16.34 6.09
N ASN A 69 3.26 17.49 6.48
CA ASN A 69 2.52 18.67 6.92
C ASN A 69 1.48 18.36 8.01
N ARG A 70 1.84 17.54 9.01
CA ARG A 70 0.94 17.07 10.07
C ARG A 70 -0.27 16.27 9.57
N ILE A 71 -0.24 15.72 8.36
CA ILE A 71 -1.25 14.80 7.82
C ILE A 71 -0.63 13.40 7.80
N CYS A 72 -1.29 12.44 8.45
CA CYS A 72 -0.83 11.05 8.51
C CYS A 72 -1.49 10.23 7.40
N TYR A 73 -0.66 9.69 6.51
CA TYR A 73 -1.04 8.81 5.42
C TYR A 73 -0.69 7.38 5.83
N ARG A 74 -1.68 6.50 5.75
CA ARG A 74 -1.63 5.14 6.33
C ARG A 74 -2.24 4.08 5.41
N PRO A 75 -1.89 4.03 4.10
CA PRO A 75 -2.45 3.03 3.20
C PRO A 75 -2.23 1.60 3.74
N LEU A 76 -3.22 0.75 3.53
CA LEU A 76 -3.17 -0.65 3.92
C LEU A 76 -2.77 -1.52 2.73
N GLY A 77 -1.99 -2.55 2.99
CA GLY A 77 -1.55 -3.52 1.99
C GLY A 77 -1.22 -4.87 2.58
N ALA A 78 -0.80 -5.80 1.73
CA ALA A 78 -0.47 -7.17 2.11
C ALA A 78 0.65 -7.74 1.23
N PHE A 79 1.37 -8.73 1.76
CA PHE A 79 2.39 -9.50 1.03
C PHE A 79 1.72 -10.60 0.18
N ALA A 80 1.12 -10.17 -0.93
CA ALA A 80 0.33 -11.01 -1.83
C ALA A 80 0.24 -10.34 -3.21
N PRO A 81 -0.07 -11.08 -4.29
CA PRO A 81 -0.30 -12.53 -4.33
C PRO A 81 0.98 -13.37 -4.38
N ASN A 82 2.11 -12.82 -4.84
CA ASN A 82 3.38 -13.56 -4.91
C ASN A 82 4.31 -13.22 -3.72
N LYS A 83 5.31 -14.07 -3.50
CA LYS A 83 6.28 -13.97 -2.39
C LYS A 83 6.96 -12.60 -2.26
N ASN A 84 7.23 -11.94 -3.38
CA ASN A 84 7.91 -10.65 -3.44
C ASN A 84 6.99 -9.52 -3.91
N ASP A 85 5.67 -9.68 -3.76
CA ASP A 85 4.70 -8.62 -4.02
C ASP A 85 4.29 -7.95 -2.71
N PHE A 86 4.20 -6.63 -2.73
CA PHE A 86 3.43 -5.88 -1.75
C PHE A 86 2.28 -5.18 -2.48
N THR A 87 1.04 -5.60 -2.22
CA THR A 87 -0.14 -5.01 -2.85
C THR A 87 -0.83 -4.05 -1.89
N PHE A 88 -0.93 -2.79 -2.27
CA PHE A 88 -1.78 -1.79 -1.64
C PHE A 88 -3.25 -2.08 -1.92
N LEU A 89 -4.03 -2.23 -0.85
CA LEU A 89 -5.42 -2.64 -0.88
C LEU A 89 -6.37 -1.45 -0.73
N ILE A 90 -5.96 -0.40 -0.03
CA ILE A 90 -6.75 0.82 0.15
C ILE A 90 -5.87 1.99 0.63
N GLY A 91 -6.12 3.19 0.10
CA GLY A 91 -5.56 4.44 0.59
C GLY A 91 -6.26 4.95 1.84
N VAL A 92 -5.50 5.46 2.82
CA VAL A 92 -6.07 5.97 4.08
C VAL A 92 -5.34 7.24 4.50
N ILE A 93 -6.10 8.28 4.85
CA ILE A 93 -5.61 9.51 5.46
C ILE A 93 -6.25 9.61 6.84
N LYS A 94 -5.49 9.28 7.90
CA LYS A 94 -6.03 9.28 9.27
C LYS A 94 -4.95 9.40 10.33
N LYS A 95 -5.16 10.33 11.27
CA LYS A 95 -4.30 10.50 12.46
C LYS A 95 -4.59 9.47 13.55
N THR A 96 -5.84 9.04 13.66
CA THR A 96 -6.33 8.18 14.76
C THR A 96 -6.40 6.71 14.33
N LYS A 97 -7.04 5.86 15.15
CA LYS A 97 -7.26 4.45 14.83
C LYS A 97 -7.96 4.29 13.49
N ILE A 98 -7.47 3.36 12.67
CA ILE A 98 -8.12 2.96 11.42
C ILE A 98 -9.41 2.21 11.78
N PRO A 99 -10.58 2.62 11.26
CA PRO A 99 -11.85 1.95 11.55
C PRO A 99 -11.83 0.48 11.15
N GLN A 100 -12.58 -0.36 11.88
CA GLN A 100 -12.69 -1.78 11.56
C GLN A 100 -13.21 -2.00 10.14
N SER A 101 -14.21 -1.23 9.70
CA SER A 101 -14.74 -1.30 8.33
C SER A 101 -13.70 -1.09 7.22
N THR A 102 -12.68 -0.25 7.47
CA THR A 102 -11.57 -0.05 6.51
C THR A 102 -10.67 -1.28 6.44
N ILE A 103 -10.45 -1.95 7.58
CA ILE A 103 -9.70 -3.20 7.67
C ILE A 103 -10.47 -4.32 6.96
N ASP A 104 -11.78 -4.43 7.21
CA ASP A 104 -12.65 -5.44 6.59
C ASP A 104 -12.65 -5.31 5.05
N ILE A 105 -12.65 -4.07 4.53
CA ILE A 105 -12.51 -3.81 3.09
C ILE A 105 -11.15 -4.31 2.57
N ALA A 106 -10.06 -4.05 3.30
CA ALA A 106 -8.73 -4.52 2.92
C ALA A 106 -8.67 -6.05 2.91
N GLU A 107 -9.22 -6.73 3.91
CA GLU A 107 -9.29 -8.19 3.98
C GLU A 107 -10.11 -8.79 2.83
N LYS A 108 -11.27 -8.21 2.50
CA LYS A 108 -12.06 -8.62 1.34
C LYS A 108 -11.27 -8.49 0.02
N ARG A 109 -10.56 -7.39 -0.16
CA ARG A 109 -9.72 -7.15 -1.34
C ARG A 109 -8.53 -8.12 -1.38
N LEU A 110 -7.95 -8.44 -0.23
CA LEU A 110 -6.91 -9.45 -0.11
C LEU A 110 -7.41 -10.83 -0.55
N SER A 111 -8.56 -11.28 -0.03
CA SER A 111 -9.17 -12.55 -0.47
C SER A 111 -9.40 -12.56 -1.98
N THR A 112 -9.80 -11.41 -2.54
CA THR A 112 -10.01 -11.26 -3.99
C THR A 112 -8.71 -11.46 -4.77
N ILE A 113 -7.60 -10.84 -4.38
CA ILE A 113 -6.31 -11.00 -5.11
C ILE A 113 -5.66 -12.36 -4.88
N LYS A 114 -5.89 -13.00 -3.72
CA LYS A 114 -5.46 -14.38 -3.46
C LYS A 114 -6.17 -15.37 -4.41
N ASN A 115 -7.47 -15.15 -4.66
CA ASN A 115 -8.27 -16.00 -5.57
C ASN A 115 -8.12 -15.62 -7.05
N ASN A 116 -7.87 -14.35 -7.34
CA ASN A 116 -7.67 -13.83 -8.70
C ASN A 116 -6.48 -12.86 -8.73
N PRO A 117 -5.25 -13.38 -8.91
CA PRO A 117 -4.03 -12.57 -8.94
C PRO A 117 -4.03 -11.45 -10.00
N ALA A 118 -4.85 -11.54 -11.05
CA ALA A 118 -4.97 -10.48 -12.06
C ALA A 118 -5.58 -9.18 -11.51
N ARG A 119 -6.21 -9.23 -10.33
CA ARG A 119 -6.72 -8.06 -9.59
C ARG A 119 -5.61 -7.32 -8.81
N ALA A 120 -4.35 -7.73 -8.90
CA ALA A 120 -3.20 -7.00 -8.36
C ALA A 120 -2.28 -6.56 -9.52
N LYS A 121 -2.28 -5.27 -9.84
CA LYS A 121 -1.46 -4.69 -10.92
C LYS A 121 -0.38 -3.78 -10.36
N LYS A 122 0.74 -3.64 -11.07
CA LYS A 122 1.84 -2.75 -10.66
C LYS A 122 1.31 -1.31 -10.51
N CYS A 123 1.73 -0.61 -9.46
CA CYS A 123 1.36 0.80 -9.30
C CYS A 123 1.99 1.68 -10.38
N GLU A 124 1.26 2.69 -10.80
CA GLU A 124 1.72 3.74 -11.72
C GLU A 124 2.08 4.99 -10.92
N LEU A 125 3.38 5.18 -10.64
CA LEU A 125 3.90 6.33 -9.89
C LEU A 125 4.53 7.37 -10.83
N GLU A 126 4.52 8.64 -10.43
CA GLU A 126 5.22 9.72 -11.14
C GLU A 126 6.73 9.54 -10.89
N THR A 127 7.43 8.89 -11.83
CA THR A 127 8.90 8.72 -11.79
C THR A 127 9.62 9.87 -12.50
#